data_AF-A0A847D1L6-F1
#
_entry.id   AF-A0A847D1L6-F1
#
_cell.length_a   1.000
_cell.length_b   1.000
_cell.length_c   1.000
_cell.angle_alpha   90.00
_cell.angle_beta   90.00
_cell.angle_gamma   90.00
#
_symmetry.space_group_name_H-M   'P 1'
#
loop_
_entity.id
_entity.type
_entity.pdbx_description
1 polymer ?
#
loop_
_entity_poly.entity_id
_entity_poly.type
_entity_poly.pdbx_seq_one_letter_code
_entity_poly.pdbx_strand_id
1 'polypeptide(L)'
;MTEERFRYLPDTAEDEKEMLAVIGVESMEDLFTDIPDEIRLKEALAIPAAVSESELLKQMKDLAEKNVSAGQMPIFMGAGTYDHYIPSVVDAVISRSEFYTAYTPYQAEASQGELQAIFEFQSMISELTGMEATNSSLYDGFASLSEAVGLAAAVTKRKEIVLSQAVHPNARAVVHTAAKGRGLEVIEVLMEKDVTNFGVTRCLTTPDTAAIVVQYPNFFGSVEDLAVVKKIAEDKGALLIVMANPLALGILEAPGKLGADIVVGDTQPFGLPMSFGGPHCGYFSVNQKHIRKVPGRIVGETVDAEGERAFVLTLQSREQHIRREKATSYMSSNQA
;
A
#
# COMPACT_ATOMS: atom_id res chain seq x y z
N MET A 1 1.41 -31.71 36.83
CA MET A 1 1.98 -30.74 35.89
C MET A 1 1.54 -31.20 34.52
N THR A 2 0.44 -30.66 34.02
CA THR A 2 0.00 -30.89 32.65
C THR A 2 1.07 -30.32 31.73
N GLU A 3 1.66 -31.15 30.87
CA GLU A 3 2.49 -30.68 29.75
C GLU A 3 1.73 -29.53 29.07
N GLU A 4 2.27 -28.32 29.14
CA GLU A 4 1.71 -27.15 28.47
C GLU A 4 1.92 -27.35 26.97
N ARG A 5 0.94 -28.02 26.33
CA ARG A 5 0.98 -28.31 24.91
C ARG A 5 0.51 -27.07 24.15
N PHE A 6 1.46 -26.22 23.76
CA PHE A 6 1.17 -25.05 22.93
C PHE A 6 0.84 -25.50 21.51
N ARG A 7 -0.38 -25.26 21.02
CA ARG A 7 -0.78 -25.60 19.63
C ARG A 7 0.08 -24.92 18.56
N TYR A 8 0.75 -23.83 18.92
CA TYR A 8 1.62 -23.07 18.03
C TYR A 8 2.99 -23.74 17.83
N LEU A 9 3.48 -24.46 18.84
CA LEU A 9 4.75 -25.19 18.75
C LEU A 9 4.44 -26.60 18.23
N PRO A 10 4.94 -26.97 17.04
CA PRO A 10 4.64 -28.29 16.46
C PRO A 10 5.43 -29.40 17.16
N ASP A 11 6.58 -29.06 17.76
CA ASP A 11 7.53 -30.00 18.32
C ASP A 11 7.05 -30.56 19.66
N THR A 12 7.20 -31.86 19.83
CA THR A 12 6.95 -32.55 21.09
C THR A 12 8.22 -32.64 21.93
N ALA A 13 8.09 -32.98 23.22
CA ALA A 13 9.25 -33.23 24.07
C ALA A 13 10.15 -34.37 23.56
N GLU A 14 9.60 -35.33 22.81
CA GLU A 14 10.39 -36.38 22.16
C GLU A 14 11.16 -35.80 20.96
N ASP A 15 10.52 -34.98 20.13
CA ASP A 15 11.18 -34.31 19.01
C ASP A 15 12.32 -33.42 19.50
N GLU A 16 12.10 -32.61 20.55
CA GLU A 16 13.13 -31.78 21.19
C GLU A 16 14.32 -32.62 21.64
N LYS A 17 14.07 -33.74 22.32
CA LYS A 17 15.12 -34.62 22.80
C LYS A 17 15.91 -35.26 21.66
N GLU A 18 15.23 -35.76 20.62
CA GLU A 18 15.88 -36.33 19.44
C GLU A 18 16.74 -35.28 18.73
N MET A 19 16.22 -34.06 18.53
CA MET A 19 16.95 -32.96 17.92
C MET A 19 18.19 -32.56 18.72
N LEU A 20 18.08 -32.41 20.06
CA LEU A 20 19.20 -32.10 20.94
C LEU A 20 20.30 -33.18 20.88
N ALA A 21 19.92 -34.47 20.85
CA ALA A 21 20.87 -35.57 20.73
C ALA A 21 21.62 -35.55 19.38
N VAL A 22 20.93 -35.22 18.28
CA VAL A 22 21.54 -35.13 16.94
C VAL A 22 22.60 -34.04 16.86
N ILE A 23 22.33 -32.87 17.45
CA ILE A 23 23.26 -31.73 17.44
C ILE A 23 24.32 -31.81 18.55
N GLY A 24 24.15 -32.72 19.51
CA GLY A 24 25.13 -33.02 20.56
C GLY A 24 25.13 -32.05 21.74
N VAL A 25 23.98 -31.45 22.06
CA VAL A 25 23.81 -30.62 23.27
C VAL A 25 22.87 -31.29 24.27
N GLU A 26 22.94 -30.88 25.54
CA GLU A 26 22.19 -31.54 26.63
C GLU A 26 20.87 -30.82 26.95
N SER A 27 20.77 -29.52 26.63
CA SER A 27 19.63 -28.67 26.98
C SER A 27 19.36 -27.58 25.94
N MET A 28 18.16 -26.99 26.01
CA MET A 28 17.81 -25.81 25.21
C MET A 28 18.70 -24.61 25.55
N GLU A 29 19.13 -24.47 26.80
CA GLU A 29 20.02 -23.41 27.27
C GLU A 29 21.38 -23.43 26.56
N ASP A 30 21.88 -24.61 26.21
CA ASP A 30 23.16 -24.77 25.50
C ASP A 30 23.13 -24.14 24.11
N LEU A 31 21.96 -24.10 23.46
CA LEU A 31 21.75 -23.47 22.15
C LEU A 31 21.97 -21.95 22.17
N PHE A 32 21.81 -21.34 23.34
CA PHE A 32 21.89 -19.90 23.48
C PHE A 32 23.29 -19.40 23.86
N THR A 33 24.27 -20.28 24.09
CA THR A 33 25.64 -19.94 24.57
C THR A 33 26.31 -18.80 23.80
N ASP A 34 26.06 -18.66 22.50
CA ASP A 34 26.59 -17.58 21.66
C ASP A 34 26.02 -16.18 21.98
N ILE A 35 24.91 -16.09 22.71
CA ILE A 35 24.33 -14.80 23.15
C ILE A 35 25.13 -14.31 24.38
N PRO A 36 25.81 -13.15 24.33
CA PRO A 36 26.58 -12.65 25.46
C PRO A 36 25.72 -12.47 26.72
N ASP A 37 26.22 -12.93 27.86
CA ASP A 37 25.47 -12.91 29.11
C ASP A 37 25.04 -11.52 29.57
N GLU A 38 25.84 -10.50 29.23
CA GLU A 38 25.60 -9.10 29.57
C GLU A 38 24.37 -8.48 28.87
N ILE A 39 23.93 -9.05 27.73
CA ILE A 39 22.73 -8.59 27.01
C ILE A 39 21.52 -9.50 27.23
N ARG A 40 21.67 -10.64 27.90
CA ARG A 40 20.55 -11.54 28.19
C ARG A 40 19.67 -10.96 29.26
N LEU A 41 18.35 -10.99 29.02
CA LEU A 41 17.37 -10.72 30.06
C LEU A 41 17.50 -11.78 31.17
N LYS A 42 17.72 -11.34 32.40
CA LYS A 42 17.92 -12.23 33.57
C LYS A 42 16.65 -12.51 34.36
N GLU A 43 15.56 -11.84 33.99
CA GLU A 43 14.26 -11.97 34.63
C GLU A 43 13.21 -12.42 33.61
N ALA A 44 12.09 -12.93 34.11
CA ALA A 44 10.95 -13.24 33.24
C ALA A 44 10.39 -11.94 32.64
N LEU A 45 9.86 -12.03 31.42
CA LEU A 45 9.14 -10.91 30.81
C LEU A 45 7.98 -10.49 31.71
N ALA A 46 7.88 -9.20 31.99
CA ALA A 46 6.80 -8.60 32.79
C ALA A 46 5.48 -8.51 31.97
N ILE A 47 4.93 -9.66 31.59
CA ILE A 47 3.68 -9.78 30.82
C ILE A 47 2.64 -10.57 31.62
N PRO A 48 1.33 -10.37 31.36
CA PRO A 48 0.28 -11.16 31.98
C PRO A 48 0.48 -12.66 31.75
N ALA A 49 0.02 -13.48 32.69
CA ALA A 49 0.01 -14.92 32.52
C ALA A 49 -0.81 -15.32 31.28
N ALA A 50 -0.39 -16.40 30.61
CA ALA A 50 -1.14 -16.94 29.50
C ALA A 50 -2.56 -17.34 29.94
N VAL A 51 -3.53 -17.08 29.07
CA VAL A 51 -4.92 -17.50 29.23
C VAL A 51 -5.26 -18.53 28.16
N SER A 52 -6.26 -19.36 28.41
CA SER A 52 -6.71 -20.31 27.39
C SER A 52 -7.28 -19.60 26.16
N GLU A 53 -7.27 -20.27 25.01
CA GLU A 53 -7.83 -19.74 23.76
C GLU A 53 -9.29 -19.26 23.93
N SER A 54 -10.11 -20.02 24.66
CA SER A 54 -11.51 -19.67 24.91
C SER A 54 -11.67 -18.43 25.78
N GLU A 55 -10.82 -18.27 26.80
CA GLU A 55 -10.81 -17.06 27.64
C GLU A 55 -10.34 -15.85 26.84
N LEU A 56 -9.31 -16.01 26.00
CA LEU A 56 -8.80 -14.95 25.13
C LEU A 56 -9.88 -14.46 24.17
N LEU A 57 -10.57 -15.37 23.48
CA LEU A 57 -11.65 -15.01 22.55
C LEU A 57 -12.78 -14.24 23.24
N LYS A 58 -13.16 -14.66 24.45
CA LYS A 58 -14.16 -13.93 25.24
C LYS A 58 -13.68 -12.53 25.62
N GLN A 59 -12.45 -12.41 26.12
CA GLN A 59 -11.86 -11.12 26.48
C GLN A 59 -11.79 -10.17 25.27
N MET A 60 -11.38 -10.67 24.10
CA MET A 60 -11.31 -9.86 22.87
C MET A 60 -12.71 -9.42 22.42
N LYS A 61 -13.72 -10.29 22.53
CA LYS A 61 -15.12 -9.93 22.25
C LYS A 61 -15.63 -8.84 23.20
N ASP A 62 -15.42 -8.99 24.50
CA ASP A 62 -15.84 -8.01 25.51
C ASP A 62 -15.17 -6.64 25.30
N LEU A 63 -13.94 -6.61 24.77
CA LEU A 63 -13.26 -5.37 24.37
C LEU A 63 -13.85 -4.78 23.09
N ALA A 64 -14.11 -5.60 22.07
CA ALA A 64 -14.68 -5.16 20.81
C ALA A 64 -16.09 -4.57 20.98
N GLU A 65 -16.90 -5.12 21.88
CA GLU A 65 -18.25 -4.64 22.20
C GLU A 65 -18.28 -3.24 22.85
N LYS A 66 -17.13 -2.70 23.27
CA LYS A 66 -17.03 -1.31 23.74
C LYS A 66 -17.03 -0.30 22.59
N ASN A 67 -16.77 -0.74 21.36
CA ASN A 67 -16.81 0.11 20.18
C ASN A 67 -18.23 0.24 19.63
N VAL A 68 -18.50 1.35 18.95
CA VAL A 68 -19.70 1.50 18.10
C VAL A 68 -19.25 1.31 16.66
N SER A 69 -19.74 0.26 16.01
CA SER A 69 -19.38 -0.11 14.64
C SER A 69 -20.33 0.49 13.60
N ALA A 70 -19.91 0.46 12.33
CA ALA A 70 -20.74 0.89 11.19
C ALA A 70 -22.02 0.06 11.01
N GLY A 71 -22.05 -1.17 11.53
CA GLY A 71 -23.27 -1.99 11.56
C GLY A 71 -24.31 -1.49 12.58
N GLN A 72 -23.92 -0.63 13.52
CA GLN A 72 -24.79 -0.12 14.57
C GLN A 72 -25.31 1.30 14.28
N MET A 73 -24.63 2.05 13.41
CA MET A 73 -25.06 3.39 12.99
C MET A 73 -24.54 3.74 11.60
N PRO A 74 -25.29 4.54 10.82
CA PRO A 74 -24.82 4.97 9.51
C PRO A 74 -23.60 5.90 9.63
N ILE A 75 -22.62 5.72 8.74
CA ILE A 75 -21.40 6.52 8.68
C ILE A 75 -21.30 7.21 7.32
N PHE A 76 -21.33 8.55 7.33
CA PHE A 76 -21.23 9.38 6.11
C PHE A 76 -20.07 10.38 6.18
N MET A 77 -19.06 10.13 7.03
CA MET A 77 -17.92 11.04 7.16
C MET A 77 -17.06 11.11 5.88
N GLY A 78 -17.07 10.05 5.06
CA GLY A 78 -16.26 9.97 3.84
C GLY A 78 -14.77 10.07 4.17
N ALA A 79 -14.09 11.09 3.65
CA ALA A 79 -12.68 11.34 3.94
C ALA A 79 -11.76 10.14 3.65
N GLY A 80 -12.01 9.42 2.55
CA GLY A 80 -11.15 8.32 2.09
C GLY A 80 -11.48 6.94 2.68
N THR A 81 -12.44 6.84 3.60
CA THR A 81 -12.93 5.53 4.09
C THR A 81 -14.45 5.52 4.06
N TYR A 82 -15.01 4.55 3.35
CA TYR A 82 -16.43 4.52 3.01
C TYR A 82 -17.05 3.20 3.43
N ASP A 83 -18.19 3.29 4.11
CA ASP A 83 -19.03 2.13 4.39
C ASP A 83 -19.61 1.60 3.07
N HIS A 84 -19.49 0.30 2.83
CA HIS A 84 -19.95 -0.35 1.61
C HIS A 84 -20.18 -1.84 1.83
N TYR A 85 -20.93 -2.45 0.92
CA TYR A 85 -21.20 -3.88 0.95
C TYR A 85 -19.96 -4.67 0.56
N ILE A 86 -19.53 -5.57 1.44
CA ILE A 86 -18.47 -6.56 1.19
C ILE A 86 -19.14 -7.90 0.88
N PRO A 87 -19.03 -8.42 -0.36
CA PRO A 87 -19.60 -9.72 -0.70
C PRO A 87 -19.02 -10.84 0.17
N SER A 88 -19.86 -11.76 0.65
CA SER A 88 -19.42 -12.89 1.51
C SER A 88 -18.38 -13.81 0.86
N VAL A 89 -18.29 -13.79 -0.48
CA VAL A 89 -17.25 -14.53 -1.22
C VAL A 89 -15.85 -13.96 -0.96
N VAL A 90 -15.72 -12.68 -0.63
CA VAL A 90 -14.42 -12.05 -0.31
C VAL A 90 -13.82 -12.73 0.91
N ASP A 91 -14.53 -12.77 2.03
CA ASP A 91 -14.08 -13.45 3.26
C ASP A 91 -13.75 -14.93 3.01
N ALA A 92 -14.60 -15.62 2.24
CA ALA A 92 -14.40 -17.03 1.91
C ALA A 92 -13.14 -17.29 1.07
N VAL A 93 -12.73 -16.34 0.22
CA VAL A 93 -11.51 -16.45 -0.60
C VAL A 93 -10.29 -16.07 0.23
N ILE A 94 -10.31 -14.93 0.93
CA ILE A 94 -9.14 -14.44 1.67
C ILE A 94 -8.81 -15.30 2.90
N SER A 95 -9.77 -16.06 3.44
CA SER A 95 -9.54 -16.97 4.57
C SER A 95 -8.86 -18.28 4.17
N ARG A 96 -8.66 -18.53 2.87
CA ARG A 96 -7.99 -19.74 2.38
C ARG A 96 -6.50 -19.66 2.69
N SER A 97 -5.92 -20.75 3.18
CA SER A 97 -4.50 -20.80 3.54
C SER A 97 -3.57 -20.45 2.38
N GLU A 98 -3.97 -20.80 1.15
CA GLU A 98 -3.23 -20.53 -0.08
C GLU A 98 -3.05 -19.03 -0.36
N PHE A 99 -3.91 -18.17 0.20
CA PHE A 99 -3.78 -16.71 0.13
C PHE A 99 -3.24 -16.12 1.43
N TYR A 100 -3.77 -16.56 2.58
CA TYR A 100 -3.46 -15.93 3.87
C TYR A 100 -2.09 -16.31 4.46
N THR A 101 -1.56 -17.48 4.11
CA THR A 101 -0.28 -17.98 4.65
C THR A 101 0.88 -17.88 3.67
N ALA A 102 0.58 -17.67 2.38
CA ALA A 102 1.59 -17.42 1.37
C ALA A 102 2.30 -16.08 1.64
N TYR A 103 3.57 -16.01 1.28
CA TYR A 103 4.34 -14.77 1.28
C TYR A 103 4.63 -14.34 -0.16
N THR A 104 5.45 -13.30 -0.33
CA THR A 104 5.78 -12.76 -1.64
C THR A 104 6.06 -13.87 -2.67
N PRO A 105 5.44 -13.83 -3.86
CA PRO A 105 5.50 -14.91 -4.86
C PRO A 105 6.84 -14.92 -5.60
N TYR A 106 7.93 -15.18 -4.88
CA TYR A 106 9.29 -15.26 -5.42
C TYR A 106 9.49 -16.51 -6.29
N GLN A 107 8.82 -17.61 -5.95
CA GLN A 107 8.81 -18.85 -6.74
C GLN A 107 7.56 -18.83 -7.61
N ALA A 108 7.67 -18.27 -8.81
CA ALA A 108 6.52 -17.98 -9.66
C ALA A 108 5.75 -19.25 -10.06
N GLU A 109 6.46 -20.35 -10.30
CA GLU A 109 5.93 -21.65 -10.69
C GLU A 109 5.00 -22.23 -9.62
N ALA A 110 5.24 -21.91 -8.35
CA ALA A 110 4.42 -22.35 -7.21
C ALA A 110 3.36 -21.31 -6.79
N SER A 111 3.30 -20.15 -7.46
CA SER A 111 2.51 -18.99 -7.02
C SER A 111 1.62 -18.38 -8.12
N GLN A 112 1.33 -19.12 -9.19
CA GLN A 112 0.60 -18.59 -10.36
C GLN A 112 -0.80 -18.05 -10.02
N GLY A 113 -1.51 -18.63 -9.05
CA GLY A 113 -2.84 -18.16 -8.65
C GLY A 113 -2.83 -16.75 -8.06
N GLU A 114 -1.90 -16.48 -7.14
CA GLU A 114 -1.71 -15.14 -6.55
C GLU A 114 -1.22 -14.15 -7.61
N LEU A 115 -0.24 -14.55 -8.42
CA LEU A 115 0.31 -13.70 -9.49
C LEU A 115 -0.76 -13.32 -10.52
N GLN A 116 -1.63 -14.26 -10.90
CA GLN A 116 -2.76 -13.98 -11.78
C GLN A 116 -3.74 -12.98 -11.12
N ALA A 117 -4.13 -13.20 -9.86
CA ALA A 117 -5.04 -12.29 -9.15
C ALA A 117 -4.48 -10.86 -9.07
N ILE A 118 -3.17 -10.73 -8.81
CA ILE A 118 -2.47 -9.45 -8.81
C ILE A 118 -2.44 -8.82 -10.21
N PHE A 119 -2.21 -9.62 -11.26
CA PHE A 119 -2.24 -9.14 -12.64
C PHE A 119 -3.63 -8.64 -13.04
N GLU A 120 -4.69 -9.33 -12.61
CA GLU A 120 -6.08 -8.92 -12.80
C GLU A 120 -6.39 -7.62 -12.04
N PHE A 121 -5.91 -7.47 -10.80
CA PHE A 121 -5.96 -6.21 -10.06
C PHE A 121 -5.28 -5.06 -10.84
N GLN A 122 -4.04 -5.28 -11.30
CA GLN A 122 -3.30 -4.28 -12.08
C GLN A 122 -4.04 -3.89 -13.36
N SER A 123 -4.66 -4.87 -14.03
CA SER A 123 -5.45 -4.65 -15.26
C SER A 123 -6.70 -3.81 -14.95
N MET A 124 -7.49 -4.20 -13.95
CA MET A 124 -8.70 -3.48 -13.51
C MET A 124 -8.40 -2.02 -13.17
N ILE A 125 -7.36 -1.77 -12.37
CA ILE A 125 -6.99 -0.41 -11.98
C ILE A 125 -6.46 0.39 -13.18
N SER A 126 -5.68 -0.22 -14.07
CA SER A 126 -5.18 0.46 -15.28
C SER A 126 -6.34 0.89 -16.19
N GLU A 127 -7.35 0.04 -16.35
CA GLU A 127 -8.57 0.35 -17.11
C GLU A 127 -9.38 1.49 -16.48
N LEU A 128 -9.63 1.44 -15.16
CA LEU A 128 -10.38 2.48 -14.44
C LEU A 128 -9.66 3.83 -14.47
N THR A 129 -8.34 3.83 -14.30
CA THR A 129 -7.53 5.05 -14.28
C THR A 129 -7.20 5.57 -15.67
N GLY A 130 -7.36 4.74 -16.71
CA GLY A 130 -6.98 5.05 -18.08
C GLY A 130 -5.45 5.14 -18.27
N MET A 131 -4.69 4.43 -17.44
CA MET A 131 -3.22 4.44 -17.43
C MET A 131 -2.67 3.15 -18.04
N GLU A 132 -1.39 3.16 -18.43
CA GLU A 132 -0.78 2.04 -19.18
C GLU A 132 -0.18 0.94 -18.28
N ALA A 133 0.17 1.26 -17.03
CA ALA A 133 0.72 0.30 -16.08
C ALA A 133 0.35 0.64 -14.63
N THR A 134 0.09 -0.39 -13.83
CA THR A 134 -0.19 -0.29 -12.39
C THR A 134 0.70 -1.26 -11.61
N ASN A 135 1.10 -0.88 -10.40
CA ASN A 135 1.90 -1.76 -9.54
C ASN A 135 1.03 -2.76 -8.74
N SER A 136 1.69 -3.74 -8.13
CA SER A 136 1.09 -4.63 -7.13
C SER A 136 1.30 -4.00 -5.75
N SER A 137 0.47 -3.00 -5.54
CA SER A 137 0.14 -2.24 -4.32
C SER A 137 1.25 -1.55 -3.50
N LEU A 138 0.79 -0.58 -2.73
CA LEU A 138 1.47 0.14 -1.64
C LEU A 138 0.60 0.09 -0.38
N TYR A 139 1.10 0.63 0.75
CA TYR A 139 0.43 0.50 2.06
C TYR A 139 -0.99 1.06 2.13
N ASP A 140 -1.21 2.22 1.52
CA ASP A 140 -2.49 2.93 1.45
C ASP A 140 -2.41 4.01 0.36
N GLY A 141 -3.53 4.68 0.06
CA GLY A 141 -3.55 5.75 -0.93
C GLY A 141 -2.72 6.99 -0.59
N PHE A 142 -2.42 7.26 0.67
CA PHE A 142 -1.62 8.41 1.11
C PHE A 142 -0.12 8.17 0.89
N ALA A 143 0.35 6.97 1.20
CA ALA A 143 1.68 6.49 0.88
C ALA A 143 1.89 6.46 -0.64
N SER A 144 0.88 6.03 -1.42
CA SER A 144 0.91 6.09 -2.88
C SER A 144 1.12 7.52 -3.39
N LEU A 145 0.41 8.51 -2.82
CA LEU A 145 0.58 9.91 -3.20
C LEU A 145 1.98 10.44 -2.89
N SER A 146 2.53 10.09 -1.73
CA SER A 146 3.91 10.45 -1.38
C SER A 146 4.94 9.85 -2.34
N GLU A 147 4.79 8.58 -2.72
CA GLU A 147 5.68 7.98 -3.72
C GLU A 147 5.50 8.62 -5.12
N ALA A 148 4.31 9.12 -5.46
CA ALA A 148 4.07 9.76 -6.75
C ALA A 148 4.82 11.08 -6.84
N VAL A 149 4.80 11.86 -5.75
CA VAL A 149 5.61 13.06 -5.59
C VAL A 149 7.11 12.74 -5.72
N GLY A 150 7.57 11.66 -5.07
CA GLY A 150 8.95 11.19 -5.19
C GLY A 150 9.34 10.81 -6.62
N LEU A 151 8.48 10.06 -7.32
CA LEU A 151 8.69 9.68 -8.73
C LEU A 151 8.79 10.91 -9.62
N ALA A 152 7.86 11.87 -9.48
CA ALA A 152 7.84 13.07 -10.30
C ALA A 152 9.10 13.91 -10.12
N ALA A 153 9.55 14.12 -8.88
CA ALA A 153 10.81 14.80 -8.59
C ALA A 153 12.02 14.06 -9.20
N ALA A 154 12.05 12.72 -9.11
CA ALA A 154 13.15 11.92 -9.66
C ALA A 154 13.22 11.95 -11.19
N VAL A 155 12.06 11.99 -11.87
CA VAL A 155 11.98 12.04 -13.34
C VAL A 155 12.31 13.42 -13.88
N THR A 156 11.74 14.46 -13.27
CA THR A 156 11.92 15.86 -13.71
C THR A 156 13.25 16.47 -13.23
N LYS A 157 13.83 15.92 -12.16
CA LYS A 157 15.01 16.46 -11.43
C LYS A 157 14.77 17.86 -10.86
N ARG A 158 13.54 18.12 -10.46
CA ARG A 158 13.03 19.39 -9.93
C ARG A 158 12.57 19.24 -8.49
N LYS A 159 12.45 20.35 -7.74
CA LYS A 159 12.25 20.30 -6.28
C LYS A 159 10.92 20.83 -5.80
N GLU A 160 10.20 21.62 -6.58
CA GLU A 160 8.93 22.20 -6.15
C GLU A 160 7.74 21.29 -6.49
N ILE A 161 6.81 21.17 -5.55
CA ILE A 161 5.55 20.44 -5.68
C ILE A 161 4.41 21.41 -5.41
N VAL A 162 3.54 21.60 -6.39
CA VAL A 162 2.34 22.43 -6.25
C VAL A 162 1.19 21.51 -5.82
N LEU A 163 0.70 21.66 -4.59
CA LEU A 163 -0.25 20.73 -3.95
C LEU A 163 -1.57 21.44 -3.65
N SER A 164 -2.68 20.98 -4.23
CA SER A 164 -3.99 21.56 -3.92
C SER A 164 -4.40 21.32 -2.45
N GLN A 165 -4.93 22.36 -1.78
CA GLN A 165 -5.56 22.22 -0.46
C GLN A 165 -6.84 21.37 -0.46
N ALA A 166 -7.42 21.14 -1.64
CA ALA A 166 -8.57 20.25 -1.81
C ALA A 166 -8.17 18.76 -1.77
N VAL A 167 -6.88 18.44 -1.68
CA VAL A 167 -6.40 17.07 -1.39
C VAL A 167 -6.61 16.75 0.09
N HIS A 168 -6.94 15.50 0.39
CA HIS A 168 -7.17 14.96 1.72
C HIS A 168 -6.09 15.45 2.72
N PRO A 169 -6.47 16.01 3.88
CA PRO A 169 -5.53 16.65 4.81
C PRO A 169 -4.44 15.68 5.30
N ASN A 170 -4.77 14.42 5.60
CA ASN A 170 -3.77 13.42 5.98
C ASN A 170 -2.83 13.06 4.81
N ALA A 171 -3.33 13.03 3.56
CA ALA A 171 -2.48 12.78 2.40
C ALA A 171 -1.48 13.93 2.22
N ARG A 172 -1.94 15.18 2.40
CA ARG A 172 -1.06 16.37 2.41
C ARG A 172 -0.01 16.28 3.52
N ALA A 173 -0.40 15.90 4.74
CA ALA A 173 0.53 15.75 5.86
C ALA A 173 1.62 14.68 5.60
N VAL A 174 1.24 13.55 4.99
CA VAL A 174 2.19 12.50 4.57
C VAL A 174 3.15 13.02 3.49
N VAL A 175 2.63 13.74 2.48
CA VAL A 175 3.45 14.38 1.43
C VAL A 175 4.45 15.37 2.03
N HIS A 176 4.02 16.27 2.91
CA HIS A 176 4.90 17.23 3.61
C HIS A 176 6.01 16.53 4.41
N THR A 177 5.65 15.47 5.14
CA THR A 177 6.59 14.70 5.94
C THR A 177 7.65 14.03 5.06
N ALA A 178 7.23 13.37 3.99
CA ALA A 178 8.13 12.68 3.07
C ALA A 178 8.98 13.64 2.22
N ALA A 179 8.44 14.80 1.85
CA ALA A 179 9.12 15.86 1.10
C ALA A 179 10.34 16.39 1.85
N LYS A 180 10.24 16.58 3.18
CA LYS A 180 11.36 17.05 4.02
C LYS A 180 12.58 16.13 3.91
N GLY A 181 12.37 14.82 3.99
CA GLY A 181 13.47 13.84 3.87
C GLY A 181 14.09 13.78 2.47
N ARG A 182 13.36 14.22 1.44
CA ARG A 182 13.80 14.25 0.04
C ARG A 182 14.30 15.63 -0.42
N GLY A 183 14.25 16.65 0.46
CA GLY A 183 14.62 18.02 0.13
C GLY A 183 13.72 18.65 -0.94
N LEU A 184 12.43 18.30 -0.95
CA LEU A 184 11.41 18.87 -1.83
C LEU A 184 10.68 20.02 -1.11
N GLU A 185 10.31 21.04 -1.87
CA GLU A 185 9.50 22.16 -1.40
C GLU A 185 8.04 21.94 -1.81
N VAL A 186 7.13 21.90 -0.84
CA VAL A 186 5.69 21.71 -1.09
C VAL A 186 4.98 23.05 -0.92
N ILE A 187 4.39 23.54 -2.01
CA ILE A 187 3.69 24.80 -2.09
C ILE A 187 2.20 24.50 -2.19
N GLU A 188 1.44 24.84 -1.15
CA GLU A 188 -0.01 24.61 -1.15
C GLU A 188 -0.77 25.67 -1.95
N VAL A 189 -1.70 25.21 -2.80
CA VAL A 189 -2.60 26.09 -3.57
C VAL A 189 -3.91 26.25 -2.82
N LEU A 190 -4.28 27.51 -2.57
CA LEU A 190 -5.56 27.87 -1.98
C LEU A 190 -6.73 27.44 -2.87
N MET A 191 -7.86 27.17 -2.23
CA MET A 191 -9.10 26.84 -2.93
C MET A 191 -9.83 28.09 -3.42
N GLU A 192 -10.61 27.94 -4.48
CA GLU A 192 -11.68 28.84 -4.85
C GLU A 192 -13.01 28.15 -4.55
N LYS A 193 -13.64 28.54 -3.43
CA LYS A 193 -14.77 27.81 -2.83
C LYS A 193 -14.40 26.37 -2.47
N ASP A 194 -14.94 25.40 -3.19
CA ASP A 194 -14.83 23.96 -2.97
C ASP A 194 -13.92 23.27 -4.01
N VAL A 195 -13.29 24.02 -4.92
CA VAL A 195 -12.36 23.51 -5.93
C VAL A 195 -11.00 24.20 -5.85
N THR A 196 -10.00 23.65 -6.54
CA THR A 196 -8.65 24.21 -6.60
C THR A 196 -8.63 25.54 -7.37
N ASN A 197 -7.97 26.58 -6.85
CA ASN A 197 -7.86 27.85 -7.59
C ASN A 197 -6.81 27.74 -8.71
N PHE A 198 -7.24 27.45 -9.94
CA PHE A 198 -6.34 27.29 -11.08
C PHE A 198 -5.59 28.55 -11.50
N GLY A 199 -6.12 29.74 -11.19
CA GLY A 199 -5.42 31.01 -11.40
C GLY A 199 -4.18 31.11 -10.52
N VAL A 200 -4.34 30.81 -9.23
CA VAL A 200 -3.24 30.74 -8.27
C VAL A 200 -2.30 29.58 -8.59
N THR A 201 -2.82 28.40 -8.96
CA THR A 201 -2.00 27.27 -9.44
C THR A 201 -1.06 27.72 -10.55
N ARG A 202 -1.57 28.41 -11.58
CA ARG A 202 -0.76 28.89 -12.70
C ARG A 202 0.34 29.86 -12.28
N CYS A 203 0.07 30.73 -11.30
CA CYS A 203 1.07 31.66 -10.77
C CYS A 203 2.16 30.97 -9.95
N LEU A 204 1.82 29.90 -9.24
CA LEU A 204 2.75 29.15 -8.39
C LEU A 204 3.54 28.09 -9.17
N THR A 205 3.06 27.63 -10.32
CA THR A 205 3.80 26.69 -11.17
C THR A 205 4.97 27.38 -11.88
N THR A 206 6.18 26.99 -11.54
CA THR A 206 7.43 27.50 -12.09
C THR A 206 8.13 26.45 -12.98
N PRO A 207 9.21 26.82 -13.71
CA PRO A 207 10.06 25.84 -14.38
C PRO A 207 10.76 24.83 -13.44
N ASP A 208 10.83 25.09 -12.13
CA ASP A 208 11.33 24.12 -11.12
C ASP A 208 10.20 23.31 -10.45
N THR A 209 8.97 23.44 -10.93
CA THR A 209 7.87 22.57 -10.48
C THR A 209 7.99 21.18 -11.10
N ALA A 210 8.15 20.17 -10.25
CA ALA A 210 8.17 18.75 -10.63
C ALA A 210 6.77 18.22 -10.91
N ALA A 211 5.78 18.59 -10.08
CA ALA A 211 4.41 18.13 -10.23
C ALA A 211 3.37 19.12 -9.70
N ILE A 212 2.18 19.04 -10.28
CA ILE A 212 0.94 19.59 -9.73
C ILE A 212 0.10 18.40 -9.23
N VAL A 213 -0.36 18.48 -7.99
CA VAL A 213 -1.10 17.42 -7.29
C VAL A 213 -2.53 17.87 -7.01
N VAL A 214 -3.51 17.11 -7.48
CA VAL A 214 -4.95 17.32 -7.24
C VAL A 214 -5.63 16.01 -6.85
N GLN A 215 -6.83 16.10 -6.29
CA GLN A 215 -7.66 14.94 -5.93
C GLN A 215 -8.96 14.93 -6.74
N TYR A 216 -9.45 13.76 -7.14
CA TYR A 216 -10.55 13.59 -8.09
C TYR A 216 -11.51 12.42 -7.74
N PRO A 217 -12.75 12.70 -7.29
CA PRO A 217 -13.22 13.96 -6.73
C PRO A 217 -12.36 14.42 -5.54
N ASN A 218 -12.34 15.73 -5.28
CA ASN A 218 -11.54 16.29 -4.22
C ASN A 218 -12.11 15.98 -2.82
N PHE A 219 -11.40 16.36 -1.76
CA PHE A 219 -11.78 16.07 -0.37
C PHE A 219 -13.17 16.57 0.01
N PHE A 220 -13.66 17.62 -0.65
CA PHE A 220 -14.96 18.23 -0.40
C PHE A 220 -16.08 17.64 -1.26
N GLY A 221 -15.75 16.69 -2.13
CA GLY A 221 -16.68 16.00 -3.02
C GLY A 221 -16.82 16.62 -4.42
N SER A 222 -16.07 17.70 -4.71
CA SER A 222 -16.18 18.42 -5.97
C SER A 222 -15.26 17.85 -7.04
N VAL A 223 -15.71 17.86 -8.29
CA VAL A 223 -15.00 17.28 -9.43
C VAL A 223 -14.11 18.37 -10.05
N GLU A 224 -12.80 18.16 -10.00
CA GLU A 224 -11.79 19.08 -10.54
C GLU A 224 -11.67 18.93 -12.07
N ASP A 225 -11.51 20.05 -12.80
CA ASP A 225 -11.23 20.04 -14.23
C ASP A 225 -9.76 19.68 -14.50
N LEU A 226 -9.48 18.39 -14.63
CA LEU A 226 -8.12 17.86 -14.81
C LEU A 226 -7.45 18.35 -16.10
N ALA A 227 -8.21 18.65 -17.16
CA ALA A 227 -7.65 19.13 -18.43
C ALA A 227 -7.06 20.54 -18.29
N VAL A 228 -7.69 21.41 -17.50
CA VAL A 228 -7.14 22.73 -17.16
C VAL A 228 -5.86 22.60 -16.36
N VAL A 229 -5.81 21.71 -15.36
CA VAL A 229 -4.60 21.46 -14.56
C VAL A 229 -3.48 20.92 -15.44
N LYS A 230 -3.79 19.98 -16.34
CA LYS A 230 -2.81 19.42 -17.27
C LYS A 230 -2.17 20.50 -18.14
N LYS A 231 -2.97 21.40 -18.70
CA LYS A 231 -2.44 22.53 -19.50
C LYS A 231 -1.48 23.40 -18.70
N ILE A 232 -1.79 23.70 -17.44
CA ILE A 232 -0.91 24.46 -16.55
C ILE A 232 0.41 23.70 -16.30
N ALA A 233 0.33 22.39 -16.09
CA ALA A 233 1.50 21.55 -15.88
C ALA A 233 2.40 21.52 -17.13
N GLU A 234 1.81 21.35 -18.32
CA GLU A 234 2.52 21.32 -19.61
C GLU A 234 3.21 22.64 -19.94
N ASP A 235 2.58 23.79 -19.64
CA ASP A 235 3.16 25.13 -19.85
C ASP A 235 4.54 25.28 -19.16
N LYS A 236 4.84 24.47 -18.14
CA LYS A 236 6.11 24.44 -17.40
C LYS A 236 6.84 23.10 -17.44
N GLY A 237 6.29 22.08 -18.11
CA GLY A 237 6.83 20.72 -18.12
C GLY A 237 6.76 19.98 -16.79
N ALA A 238 5.84 20.35 -15.90
CA ALA A 238 5.53 19.60 -14.68
C ALA A 238 4.65 18.38 -15.00
N LEU A 239 4.65 17.37 -14.12
CA LEU A 239 3.73 16.23 -14.22
C LEU A 239 2.40 16.53 -13.52
N LEU A 240 1.30 15.95 -14.03
CA LEU A 240 0.02 15.94 -13.33
C LEU A 240 -0.14 14.65 -12.51
N ILE A 241 -0.24 14.79 -11.19
CA ILE A 241 -0.54 13.70 -10.26
C ILE A 241 -1.99 13.84 -9.80
N VAL A 242 -2.77 12.76 -9.94
CA VAL A 242 -4.18 12.73 -9.54
C VAL A 242 -4.38 11.65 -8.49
N MET A 243 -4.83 12.06 -7.29
CA MET A 243 -5.32 11.12 -6.30
C MET A 243 -6.81 10.86 -6.54
N ALA A 244 -7.21 9.65 -6.94
CA ALA A 244 -8.59 9.35 -7.32
C ALA A 244 -9.20 8.20 -6.50
N ASN A 245 -10.48 8.35 -6.14
CA ASN A 245 -11.27 7.25 -5.62
C ASN A 245 -11.63 6.31 -6.79
N PRO A 246 -11.18 5.04 -6.80
CA PRO A 246 -11.33 4.17 -7.96
C PRO A 246 -12.79 3.80 -8.22
N LEU A 247 -13.66 3.82 -7.21
CA LEU A 247 -15.10 3.60 -7.39
C LEU A 247 -15.76 4.74 -8.18
N ALA A 248 -15.33 5.99 -7.97
CA ALA A 248 -15.85 7.13 -8.70
C ALA A 248 -15.51 7.07 -10.21
N LEU A 249 -14.41 6.40 -10.56
CA LEU A 249 -13.96 6.21 -11.95
C LEU A 249 -14.80 5.22 -12.74
N GLY A 250 -15.72 4.49 -12.09
CA GLY A 250 -16.75 3.72 -12.80
C GLY A 250 -17.79 4.61 -13.50
N ILE A 251 -17.85 5.90 -13.18
CA ILE A 251 -18.80 6.87 -13.76
C ILE A 251 -18.07 8.08 -14.35
N LEU A 252 -17.05 8.59 -13.67
CA LEU A 252 -16.28 9.74 -14.10
C LEU A 252 -15.27 9.37 -15.19
N GLU A 253 -14.96 10.30 -16.09
CA GLU A 253 -13.92 10.08 -17.09
C GLU A 253 -12.58 9.81 -16.42
N ALA A 254 -11.86 8.82 -16.96
CA ALA A 254 -10.62 8.32 -16.40
C ALA A 254 -9.52 9.41 -16.40
N PRO A 255 -8.77 9.63 -15.30
CA PRO A 255 -7.77 10.69 -15.23
C PRO A 255 -6.68 10.60 -16.31
N GLY A 256 -6.29 9.40 -16.74
CA GLY A 256 -5.31 9.21 -17.81
C GLY A 256 -5.77 9.79 -19.16
N LYS A 257 -7.07 9.66 -19.48
CA LYS A 257 -7.67 10.27 -20.68
C LYS A 257 -7.79 11.80 -20.58
N LEU A 258 -7.78 12.33 -19.35
CA LEU A 258 -7.76 13.76 -19.05
C LEU A 258 -6.33 14.31 -18.89
N GLY A 259 -5.31 13.48 -19.17
CA GLY A 259 -3.92 13.88 -19.23
C GLY A 259 -3.10 13.68 -17.96
N ALA A 260 -3.60 12.93 -16.97
CA ALA A 260 -2.80 12.56 -15.81
C ALA A 260 -1.51 11.80 -16.21
N ASP A 261 -0.39 12.13 -15.57
CA ASP A 261 0.87 11.42 -15.76
C ASP A 261 1.03 10.27 -14.74
N ILE A 262 0.45 10.44 -13.55
CA ILE A 262 0.43 9.47 -12.44
C ILE A 262 -0.96 9.54 -11.78
N VAL A 263 -1.57 8.38 -11.54
CA VAL A 263 -2.83 8.26 -10.82
C VAL A 263 -2.63 7.33 -9.63
N VAL A 264 -3.07 7.77 -8.47
CA VAL A 264 -2.91 7.02 -7.21
C VAL A 264 -4.21 7.06 -6.42
N GLY A 265 -4.36 6.15 -5.48
CA GLY A 265 -5.49 6.20 -4.56
C GLY A 265 -5.56 4.96 -3.71
N ASP A 266 -6.68 4.82 -3.02
CA ASP A 266 -6.92 3.73 -2.09
C ASP A 266 -8.06 2.86 -2.62
N THR A 267 -7.88 1.55 -2.62
CA THR A 267 -8.88 0.59 -3.10
C THR A 267 -9.81 0.11 -2.00
N GLN A 268 -9.82 0.74 -0.82
CA GLN A 268 -10.76 0.43 0.26
C GLN A 268 -12.21 0.21 -0.23
N PRO A 269 -12.78 1.04 -1.12
CA PRO A 269 -14.15 0.85 -1.61
C PRO A 269 -14.40 -0.44 -2.40
N PHE A 270 -13.36 -1.19 -2.77
CA PHE A 270 -13.44 -2.44 -3.54
C PHE A 270 -13.47 -3.68 -2.64
N GLY A 271 -14.39 -3.69 -1.68
CA GLY A 271 -14.65 -4.86 -0.85
C GLY A 271 -13.69 -5.02 0.34
N LEU A 272 -12.99 -3.95 0.75
CA LEU A 272 -12.10 -3.99 1.91
C LEU A 272 -12.77 -3.34 3.14
N PRO A 273 -12.71 -3.97 4.32
CA PRO A 273 -13.31 -3.42 5.53
C PRO A 273 -12.65 -2.10 5.94
N MET A 274 -13.44 -1.20 6.54
CA MET A 274 -12.92 0.08 7.04
C MET A 274 -11.86 -0.09 8.14
N SER A 275 -11.96 -1.17 8.93
CA SER A 275 -10.98 -1.65 9.92
C SER A 275 -10.30 -0.58 10.78
N PHE A 276 -11.01 0.51 11.06
CA PHE A 276 -10.49 1.68 11.78
C PHE A 276 -9.17 2.25 11.19
N GLY A 277 -9.00 2.16 9.87
CA GLY A 277 -7.89 2.76 9.12
C GLY A 277 -7.09 1.78 8.25
N GLY A 278 -7.29 0.47 8.37
CA GLY A 278 -6.65 -0.52 7.50
C GLY A 278 -6.58 -1.93 8.08
N PRO A 279 -5.99 -2.90 7.35
CA PRO A 279 -5.21 -2.70 6.13
C PRO A 279 -6.09 -2.36 4.92
N HIS A 280 -5.68 -1.36 4.16
CA HIS A 280 -6.21 -1.07 2.83
C HIS A 280 -5.13 -1.36 1.78
N CYS A 281 -5.41 -1.11 0.51
CA CYS A 281 -4.47 -1.31 -0.59
C CYS A 281 -4.34 -0.03 -1.41
N GLY A 282 -3.15 0.58 -1.39
CA GLY A 282 -2.84 1.75 -2.20
C GLY A 282 -2.50 1.33 -3.64
N TYR A 283 -3.14 1.91 -4.65
CA TYR A 283 -2.77 1.70 -6.05
C TYR A 283 -1.88 2.82 -6.58
N PHE A 284 -1.04 2.47 -7.56
CA PHE A 284 -0.13 3.40 -8.22
C PHE A 284 -0.04 3.09 -9.72
N SER A 285 -0.57 4.00 -10.54
CA SER A 285 -0.72 3.84 -11.98
C SER A 285 0.00 4.95 -12.74
N VAL A 286 0.69 4.60 -13.82
CA VAL A 286 1.51 5.51 -14.62
C VAL A 286 1.40 5.24 -16.12
N ASN A 287 1.84 6.21 -16.91
CA ASN A 287 2.14 5.99 -18.31
C ASN A 287 3.43 5.15 -18.47
N GLN A 288 3.54 4.40 -19.55
CA GLN A 288 4.60 3.45 -19.85
C GLN A 288 6.00 4.09 -19.80
N LYS A 289 6.10 5.38 -20.17
CA LYS A 289 7.35 6.17 -20.05
C LYS A 289 7.94 6.21 -18.63
N HIS A 290 7.13 5.96 -17.59
CA HIS A 290 7.54 6.04 -16.18
C HIS A 290 7.64 4.69 -15.48
N ILE A 291 7.32 3.57 -16.15
CA ILE A 291 7.25 2.23 -15.54
C ILE A 291 8.55 1.82 -14.81
N ARG A 292 9.72 2.23 -15.32
CA ARG A 292 11.03 1.94 -14.71
C ARG A 292 11.30 2.67 -13.39
N LYS A 293 10.43 3.61 -13.00
CA LYS A 293 10.53 4.40 -11.76
C LYS A 293 9.41 4.09 -10.77
N VAL A 294 8.47 3.24 -11.15
CA VAL A 294 7.34 2.84 -10.29
C VAL A 294 7.86 2.19 -8.99
N PRO A 295 7.29 2.54 -7.83
CA PRO A 295 7.57 1.90 -6.55
C PRO A 295 6.90 0.52 -6.45
N GLY A 296 7.50 -0.36 -5.65
CA GLY A 296 6.92 -1.68 -5.37
C GLY A 296 6.97 -2.66 -6.54
N ARG A 297 6.25 -3.77 -6.35
CA ARG A 297 6.23 -4.92 -7.27
C ARG A 297 5.37 -4.63 -8.50
N ILE A 298 5.66 -5.31 -9.61
CA ILE A 298 4.80 -5.32 -10.80
C ILE A 298 4.76 -6.77 -11.26
N VAL A 299 3.57 -7.34 -11.43
CA VAL A 299 3.38 -8.61 -12.12
C VAL A 299 3.26 -8.37 -13.61
N GLY A 300 3.97 -9.18 -14.40
CA GLY A 300 3.87 -9.19 -15.86
C GLY A 300 3.48 -10.57 -16.37
N GLU A 301 2.78 -10.58 -17.50
CA GLU A 301 2.50 -11.78 -18.29
C GLU A 301 3.75 -12.18 -19.09
N THR A 302 4.02 -13.48 -19.16
CA THR A 302 5.12 -14.11 -19.91
C THR A 302 4.66 -15.50 -20.39
N VAL A 303 5.57 -16.26 -21.01
CA VAL A 303 5.39 -17.67 -21.31
C VAL A 303 6.40 -18.54 -20.54
N ASP A 304 6.03 -19.77 -20.24
CA ASP A 304 6.91 -20.78 -19.65
C ASP A 304 7.76 -21.53 -20.70
N ALA A 305 8.41 -22.63 -20.29
CA ALA A 305 9.28 -23.43 -21.17
C ALA A 305 8.50 -24.18 -22.25
N GLU A 306 7.23 -24.48 -22.01
CA GLU A 306 6.30 -25.15 -22.91
C GLU A 306 5.56 -24.16 -23.83
N GLY A 307 5.68 -22.86 -23.56
CA GLY A 307 5.04 -21.79 -24.31
C GLY A 307 3.64 -21.43 -23.79
N GLU A 308 3.26 -21.95 -22.62
CA GLU A 308 1.99 -21.65 -21.98
C GLU A 308 2.07 -20.31 -21.24
N ARG A 309 0.94 -19.62 -21.12
CA ARG A 309 0.88 -18.31 -20.46
C ARG A 309 1.16 -18.45 -18.96
N ALA A 310 2.07 -17.63 -18.46
CA ALA A 310 2.46 -17.55 -17.06
C ALA A 310 2.59 -16.09 -16.59
N PHE A 311 2.63 -15.89 -15.28
CA PHE A 311 2.80 -14.59 -14.64
C PHE A 311 4.05 -14.59 -13.76
N VAL A 312 4.78 -13.48 -13.73
CA VAL A 312 6.00 -13.33 -12.91
C VAL A 312 6.12 -11.93 -12.34
N LEU A 313 6.81 -11.79 -11.21
CA LEU A 313 7.31 -10.49 -10.78
C LEU A 313 8.35 -9.97 -11.77
N THR A 314 8.10 -8.81 -12.36
CA THR A 314 8.94 -8.23 -13.42
C THR A 314 9.55 -6.90 -13.01
N LEU A 315 10.61 -6.50 -13.72
CA LEU A 315 11.37 -5.27 -13.46
C LEU A 315 11.87 -5.17 -12.00
N GLN A 316 12.17 -6.31 -11.37
CA GLN A 316 12.57 -6.39 -9.95
C GLN A 316 13.86 -5.63 -9.64
N SER A 317 14.68 -5.34 -10.67
CA SER A 317 15.85 -4.47 -10.52
C SER A 317 15.51 -3.05 -10.05
N ARG A 318 14.24 -2.66 -9.90
CA ARG A 318 13.84 -1.41 -9.23
C ARG A 318 13.83 -1.51 -7.70
N GLU A 319 13.70 -2.71 -7.16
CA GLU A 319 13.33 -2.96 -5.77
C GLU A 319 14.52 -3.00 -4.80
N GLN A 320 14.23 -2.85 -3.51
CA GLN A 320 15.22 -2.71 -2.44
C GLN A 320 16.16 -3.92 -2.32
N HIS A 321 15.69 -5.13 -2.58
CA HIS A 321 16.48 -6.35 -2.41
C HIS A 321 17.61 -6.48 -3.46
N ILE A 322 17.50 -5.76 -4.58
CA ILE A 322 18.54 -5.68 -5.62
C ILE A 322 19.30 -4.35 -5.53
N ARG A 323 18.60 -3.21 -5.44
CA ARG A 323 19.22 -1.88 -5.58
C ARG A 323 19.49 -1.15 -4.28
N ARG A 324 19.00 -1.64 -3.15
CA ARG A 324 19.23 -1.07 -1.81
C ARG A 324 18.94 0.43 -1.80
N GLU A 325 19.91 1.27 -1.46
CA GLU A 325 19.77 2.73 -1.42
C GLU A 325 19.45 3.39 -2.77
N LYS A 326 19.66 2.69 -3.89
CA LYS A 326 19.35 3.15 -5.25
C LYS A 326 18.01 2.64 -5.78
N ALA A 327 17.23 1.94 -4.95
CA ALA A 327 15.91 1.46 -5.31
C ALA A 327 14.93 2.62 -5.55
N THR A 328 13.81 2.35 -6.20
CA THR A 328 12.77 3.36 -6.46
C THR A 328 11.99 3.72 -5.19
N SER A 329 11.92 2.81 -4.22
CA SER A 329 11.29 2.99 -2.91
C SER A 329 11.91 2.05 -1.87
N TYR A 330 11.66 2.33 -0.60
CA TYR A 330 12.04 1.50 0.54
C TYR A 330 11.08 0.33 0.77
N MET A 331 9.92 0.32 0.11
CA MET A 331 8.88 -0.67 0.37
C MET A 331 9.34 -2.10 0.05
N SER A 332 8.95 -3.03 0.93
CA SER A 332 9.22 -4.47 0.79
C SER A 332 7.92 -5.25 0.96
N SER A 333 7.43 -5.47 2.17
CA SER A 333 6.05 -5.95 2.36
C SER A 333 5.08 -4.86 1.89
N ASN A 334 4.01 -5.26 1.23
CA ASN A 334 2.94 -4.41 0.69
C ASN A 334 1.59 -5.03 1.10
N GLN A 335 0.52 -4.70 0.36
CA GLN A 335 -0.86 -5.15 0.62
C GLN A 335 -1.31 -6.00 -0.58
N ALA A 336 -0.62 -7.11 -0.79
CA ALA A 336 -0.91 -8.07 -1.86
C ALA A 336 -2.06 -9.00 -1.46
#